data_AF-A0A067NQZ4-F1
#
_entry.id   AF-A0A067NQZ4-F1
#
_cell.length_a   1.000
_cell.length_b   1.000
_cell.length_c   1.000
_cell.angle_alpha   90.00
_cell.angle_beta   90.00
_cell.angle_gamma   90.00
#
_symmetry.space_group_name_H-M   'P 1'
#
loop_
_entity.id
_entity.type
_entity.pdbx_description
1 polymer ?
#
loop_
_entity_poly.entity_id
_entity_poly.type
_entity_poly.pdbx_seq_one_letter_code
_entity_poly.pdbx_strand_id
1 'polypeptide(L)'
;MHDAPAPYSLLTDLPYEIILKIVEVTHPKDLLTIARVSKQFRGLLMHPTSASLWKHSLALHEPALPECPASMSEPRWAHLVFEEQCTFCGANDEAAEVNWYLRVRACKHCAKSCIKTSLQDGFRPLSDGTTSFERLIPSKLAYLDSMSFFAFGCFRSWSYLAADYEAVKAEYLSIRSDADRRQFVEERIALANSGRAHSHRCEIWSQKHQS
;
A
#
# COMPACT_ATOMS: atom_id res chain seq x y z
N MET A 1 52.23 -16.98 -3.96
CA MET A 1 51.04 -16.34 -3.36
C MET A 1 50.30 -15.69 -4.52
N HIS A 2 49.20 -16.30 -4.96
CA HIS A 2 48.34 -15.72 -5.98
C HIS A 2 47.45 -14.69 -5.30
N ASP A 3 47.57 -13.42 -5.70
CA ASP A 3 46.56 -12.41 -5.40
C ASP A 3 45.24 -12.85 -6.04
N ALA A 4 44.23 -13.07 -5.20
CA ALA A 4 42.87 -13.26 -5.68
C ALA A 4 42.42 -11.95 -6.32
N PRO A 5 41.86 -11.95 -7.55
CA PRO A 5 41.33 -10.73 -8.13
C PRO A 5 40.24 -10.18 -7.22
N ALA A 6 40.33 -8.89 -6.91
CA ALA A 6 39.27 -8.18 -6.19
C ALA A 6 37.92 -8.46 -6.89
N PRO A 7 36.83 -8.71 -6.14
CA PRO A 7 35.55 -9.00 -6.76
C PRO A 7 35.13 -7.79 -7.59
N TYR A 8 35.25 -7.89 -8.91
CA TYR A 8 34.91 -6.83 -9.84
C TYR A 8 33.42 -6.53 -9.67
N SER A 9 33.09 -5.32 -9.23
CA SER A 9 31.72 -4.86 -9.15
C SER A 9 31.31 -4.40 -10.56
N LEU A 10 31.21 -5.37 -11.47
CA LEU A 10 30.98 -5.19 -12.91
C LEU A 10 29.82 -4.23 -13.23
N LEU A 11 28.80 -4.17 -12.37
CA LEU A 11 27.62 -3.32 -12.53
C LEU A 11 27.85 -1.88 -12.10
N THR A 12 28.71 -1.62 -11.11
CA THR A 12 28.98 -0.25 -10.62
C THR A 12 30.06 0.46 -11.43
N ASP A 13 30.84 -0.30 -12.20
CA ASP A 13 31.88 0.22 -13.09
C ASP A 13 31.33 0.67 -14.46
N LEU A 14 30.04 0.39 -14.74
CA LEU A 14 29.37 0.83 -15.95
C LEU A 14 29.05 2.33 -15.93
N PRO A 15 28.98 2.99 -17.11
CA PRO A 15 28.46 4.35 -17.19
C PRO A 15 27.05 4.43 -16.63
N TYR A 16 26.75 5.53 -15.93
CA TYR A 16 25.48 5.73 -15.24
C TYR A 16 24.26 5.52 -16.14
N GLU A 17 24.31 5.98 -17.40
CA GLU A 17 23.22 5.81 -18.37
C GLU A 17 22.91 4.33 -18.67
N ILE A 18 23.94 3.48 -18.73
CA ILE A 18 23.78 2.04 -18.95
C ILE A 18 23.15 1.39 -17.73
N ILE A 19 23.57 1.78 -16.53
CA ILE A 19 22.98 1.33 -15.27
C ILE A 19 21.48 1.65 -15.24
N LEU A 20 21.10 2.88 -15.62
CA LEU A 20 19.70 3.29 -15.70
C LEU A 20 18.92 2.45 -16.71
N LYS A 21 19.51 2.14 -17.87
CA LYS A 21 18.87 1.30 -18.91
C LYS A 21 18.59 -0.12 -18.42
N ILE A 22 19.54 -0.71 -17.69
CA ILE A 22 19.38 -2.04 -17.08
C ILE A 22 18.25 -1.99 -16.07
N VAL A 23 18.27 -1.00 -15.17
CA VAL A 23 17.25 -0.81 -14.13
C VAL A 23 15.86 -0.62 -14.74
N GLU A 24 15.73 0.19 -15.80
CA GLU A 24 14.47 0.51 -16.47
C GLU A 24 13.73 -0.73 -17.00
N VAL A 25 14.48 -1.75 -17.45
CA VAL A 25 13.94 -3.01 -18.01
C VAL A 25 13.96 -4.18 -17.03
N THR A 26 14.46 -3.98 -15.82
CA THR A 26 14.54 -5.04 -14.80
C THR A 26 13.18 -5.23 -14.15
N HIS A 27 12.85 -6.48 -13.81
CA HIS A 27 11.60 -6.80 -13.12
C HIS A 27 11.48 -6.07 -11.78
N PRO A 28 10.31 -5.52 -11.39
CA PRO A 28 10.18 -4.71 -10.17
C PRO A 28 10.62 -5.42 -8.88
N LYS A 29 10.37 -6.74 -8.77
CA LYS A 29 10.85 -7.57 -7.64
C LYS A 29 12.38 -7.65 -7.56
N ASP A 30 13.05 -7.70 -8.70
CA ASP A 30 14.51 -7.75 -8.75
C ASP A 30 15.08 -6.38 -8.41
N LEU A 31 14.44 -5.28 -8.83
CA LEU A 31 14.81 -3.93 -8.40
C LEU A 31 14.74 -3.77 -6.88
N LEU A 32 13.71 -4.31 -6.23
CA LEU A 32 13.61 -4.34 -4.76
C LEU A 32 14.78 -5.12 -4.15
N THR A 33 15.13 -6.26 -4.74
CA THR A 33 16.24 -7.10 -4.28
C THR A 33 17.58 -6.39 -4.43
N ILE A 34 17.85 -5.78 -5.58
CA ILE A 34 19.05 -4.98 -5.87
C ILE A 34 19.18 -3.83 -4.86
N ALA A 35 18.07 -3.13 -4.57
CA ALA A 35 18.03 -2.05 -3.58
C ALA A 35 18.26 -2.53 -2.13
N ARG A 36 18.12 -3.82 -1.82
CA ARG A 36 18.43 -4.38 -0.49
C ARG A 36 19.88 -4.80 -0.35
N VAL A 37 20.45 -5.41 -1.39
CA VAL A 37 21.80 -6.01 -1.33
C VAL A 37 22.93 -5.02 -1.61
N SER A 38 22.64 -3.83 -2.15
CA SER A 38 23.64 -2.79 -2.40
C SER A 38 23.20 -1.43 -1.88
N LYS A 39 24.03 -0.83 -1.02
CA LYS A 39 23.79 0.53 -0.48
C LYS A 39 23.78 1.59 -1.57
N GLN A 40 24.62 1.43 -2.59
CA GLN A 40 24.70 2.37 -3.71
C GLN A 40 23.42 2.30 -4.55
N PHE A 41 22.98 1.09 -4.93
CA PHE A 41 21.73 0.92 -5.66
C PHE A 41 20.51 1.29 -4.83
N ARG A 42 20.53 1.07 -3.51
CA ARG A 42 19.50 1.57 -2.62
C ARG A 42 19.36 3.10 -2.72
N GLY A 43 20.49 3.80 -2.64
CA GLY A 43 20.55 5.26 -2.76
C GLY A 43 20.03 5.76 -4.09
N LEU A 44 20.31 5.05 -5.18
CA LEU A 44 19.78 5.36 -6.52
C LEU A 44 18.28 5.05 -6.61
N LEU A 45 17.90 3.78 -6.44
CA LEU A 45 16.55 3.27 -6.73
C LEU A 45 15.47 3.84 -5.80
N MET A 46 15.81 4.18 -4.57
CA MET A 46 14.85 4.74 -3.61
C MET A 46 14.80 6.27 -3.62
N HIS A 47 15.60 6.93 -4.47
CA HIS A 47 15.58 8.38 -4.60
C HIS A 47 14.39 8.83 -5.48
N PRO A 48 13.74 9.96 -5.17
CA PRO A 48 12.61 10.47 -5.96
C PRO A 48 12.91 10.66 -7.46
N THR A 49 14.16 10.94 -7.83
CA THR A 49 14.57 11.10 -9.25
C THR A 49 14.45 9.81 -10.05
N SER A 50 14.40 8.65 -9.38
CA SER A 50 14.26 7.34 -10.03
C SER A 50 12.81 6.90 -10.22
N ALA A 51 11.83 7.76 -9.91
CA ALA A 51 10.41 7.44 -10.09
C ALA A 51 10.07 7.02 -11.53
N SER A 52 10.67 7.66 -12.54
CA SER A 52 10.46 7.28 -13.95
C SER A 52 10.93 5.86 -14.28
N LEU A 53 12.04 5.42 -13.67
CA LEU A 53 12.56 4.06 -13.85
C LEU A 53 11.59 3.01 -13.32
N TRP A 54 11.04 3.25 -12.13
CA TRP A 54 10.04 2.36 -11.55
C TRP A 54 8.75 2.35 -12.35
N LYS A 55 8.27 3.51 -12.81
CA LYS A 55 7.09 3.58 -13.70
C LYS A 55 7.30 2.73 -14.95
N HIS A 56 8.48 2.83 -15.57
CA HIS A 56 8.80 2.07 -16.76
C HIS A 56 8.88 0.57 -16.47
N SER A 57 9.62 0.16 -15.44
CA SER A 57 9.75 -1.23 -15.00
C SER A 57 8.38 -1.86 -14.68
N LEU A 58 7.50 -1.14 -13.98
CA LEU A 58 6.13 -1.59 -13.71
C LEU A 58 5.27 -1.68 -14.98
N ALA A 59 5.45 -0.76 -15.93
CA ALA A 59 4.69 -0.75 -17.18
C ALA A 59 5.10 -1.87 -18.15
N LEU A 60 6.34 -2.34 -18.08
CA LEU A 60 6.83 -3.49 -18.86
C LEU A 60 6.43 -4.85 -18.29
N HIS A 61 5.87 -4.88 -17.08
CA HIS A 61 5.47 -6.14 -16.46
C HIS A 61 4.31 -6.79 -17.22
N GLU A 62 4.47 -8.06 -17.59
CA GLU A 62 3.44 -8.90 -18.19
C GLU A 62 3.09 -10.04 -17.22
N PRO A 63 1.81 -10.22 -16.82
CA PRO A 63 0.61 -9.49 -17.25
C PRO A 63 0.59 -8.04 -16.73
N ALA A 64 -0.02 -7.14 -17.52
CA ALA A 64 -0.14 -5.73 -17.17
C ALA A 64 -0.67 -5.53 -15.73
N LEU A 65 0.09 -4.78 -14.92
CA LEU A 65 -0.26 -4.48 -13.53
C LEU A 65 -1.37 -3.44 -13.44
N PRO A 66 -2.16 -3.44 -12.35
CA PRO A 66 -2.92 -2.26 -11.97
C PRO A 66 -1.96 -1.07 -11.78
N GLU A 67 -2.40 0.11 -12.23
CA GLU A 67 -1.63 1.35 -12.12
C GLU A 67 -1.19 1.63 -10.67
N CYS A 68 0.02 2.17 -10.47
CA CYS A 68 0.40 2.62 -9.14
C CYS A 68 -0.54 3.76 -8.69
N PRO A 69 -1.21 3.66 -7.54
CA PRO A 69 -2.07 4.73 -7.07
C PRO A 69 -1.31 6.04 -6.80
N ALA A 70 -1.94 7.18 -7.05
CA ALA A 70 -1.31 8.50 -6.87
C ALA A 70 -0.83 8.80 -5.44
N SER A 71 -1.45 8.20 -4.40
CA SER A 71 -1.03 8.36 -3.01
C SER A 71 0.04 7.36 -2.55
N MET A 72 0.68 6.64 -3.48
CA MET A 72 1.74 5.68 -3.20
C MET A 72 2.90 5.86 -4.19
N SER A 73 4.13 5.74 -3.70
CA SER A 73 5.32 5.69 -4.55
C SER A 73 5.45 4.33 -5.24
N GLU A 74 6.00 4.31 -6.45
CA GLU A 74 6.17 3.10 -7.25
C GLU A 74 7.00 1.99 -6.58
N PRO A 75 8.10 2.26 -5.85
CA PRO A 75 8.81 1.22 -5.11
C PRO A 75 7.95 0.57 -4.02
N ARG A 76 7.10 1.37 -3.35
CA ARG A 76 6.18 0.88 -2.32
C ARG A 76 5.04 0.07 -2.94
N TRP A 77 4.57 0.47 -4.12
CA TRP A 77 3.60 -0.30 -4.90
C TRP A 77 4.18 -1.64 -5.34
N ALA A 78 5.38 -1.64 -5.92
CA ALA A 78 6.10 -2.86 -6.27
C ALA A 78 6.28 -3.78 -5.06
N HIS A 79 6.64 -3.21 -3.90
CA HIS A 79 6.76 -3.99 -2.66
C HIS A 79 5.43 -4.64 -2.27
N LEU A 80 4.32 -3.90 -2.31
CA LEU A 80 3.00 -4.44 -1.97
C LEU A 80 2.57 -5.57 -2.93
N VAL A 81 2.86 -5.42 -4.22
CA VAL A 81 2.48 -6.37 -5.26
C VAL A 81 3.32 -7.65 -5.22
N PHE A 82 4.64 -7.54 -5.07
CA PHE A 82 5.58 -8.64 -5.32
C PHE A 82 6.20 -9.29 -4.09
N GLU A 83 6.05 -8.68 -2.91
CA GLU A 83 6.65 -9.16 -1.67
C GLU A 83 5.60 -9.66 -0.68
N GLU A 84 6.03 -10.61 0.14
CA GLU A 84 5.23 -11.26 1.19
C GLU A 84 5.55 -10.70 2.58
N GLN A 85 6.28 -9.59 2.62
CA GLN A 85 6.67 -8.91 3.84
C GLN A 85 5.52 -8.09 4.40
N CYS A 86 5.36 -8.12 5.72
CA CYS A 86 4.47 -7.23 6.43
C CYS A 86 4.89 -5.77 6.18
N THR A 87 3.95 -4.94 5.74
CA THR A 87 4.17 -3.51 5.45
C THR A 87 4.62 -2.70 6.68
N PHE A 88 4.36 -3.20 7.89
CA PHE A 88 4.66 -2.51 9.13
C PHE A 88 5.98 -2.94 9.77
N CYS A 89 6.23 -4.25 9.89
CA CYS A 89 7.42 -4.76 10.57
C CYS A 89 8.47 -5.39 9.64
N GLY A 90 8.16 -5.58 8.36
CA GLY A 90 9.05 -6.21 7.38
C GLY A 90 9.23 -7.72 7.54
N ALA A 91 8.59 -8.36 8.54
CA ALA A 91 8.64 -9.80 8.69
C ALA A 91 7.85 -10.50 7.57
N ASN A 92 8.37 -11.61 7.06
CA ASN A 92 7.66 -12.46 6.12
C ASN A 92 6.46 -13.13 6.83
N ASP A 93 5.32 -13.13 6.17
CA ASP A 93 4.13 -13.89 6.59
C ASP A 93 3.41 -14.35 5.31
N GLU A 94 3.72 -15.58 4.88
CA GLU A 94 3.18 -16.18 3.66
C GLU A 94 1.64 -16.28 3.70
N ALA A 95 1.05 -16.36 4.89
CA ALA A 95 -0.39 -16.41 5.07
C ALA A 95 -1.05 -15.02 5.08
N ALA A 96 -0.27 -13.93 5.15
CA ALA A 96 -0.82 -12.58 5.15
C ALA A 96 -1.17 -12.15 3.73
N GLU A 97 -2.45 -12.03 3.41
CA GLU A 97 -2.92 -11.51 2.14
C GLU A 97 -2.79 -9.98 2.04
N VAL A 98 -2.71 -9.47 0.80
CA VAL A 98 -2.75 -8.04 0.54
C VAL A 98 -4.18 -7.53 0.74
N ASN A 99 -4.34 -6.56 1.63
CA ASN A 99 -5.54 -5.74 1.65
C ASN A 99 -5.39 -4.62 0.64
N TRP A 100 -5.89 -4.83 -0.58
CA TRP A 100 -5.73 -3.87 -1.69
C TRP A 100 -6.41 -2.51 -1.44
N TYR A 101 -7.45 -2.44 -0.61
CA TYR A 101 -8.11 -1.17 -0.32
C TYR A 101 -7.36 -0.36 0.73
N LEU A 102 -6.87 -1.01 1.80
CA LEU A 102 -5.99 -0.39 2.79
C LEU A 102 -4.54 -0.25 2.31
N ARG A 103 -4.20 -0.91 1.20
CA ARG A 103 -2.88 -0.96 0.55
C ARG A 103 -1.76 -1.42 1.49
N VAL A 104 -2.05 -2.48 2.24
CA VAL A 104 -1.11 -3.09 3.18
C VAL A 104 -1.18 -4.62 3.12
N ARG A 105 -0.05 -5.26 3.39
CA ARG A 105 0.03 -6.66 3.82
C ARG A 105 0.41 -6.65 5.29
N ALA A 106 -0.41 -7.24 6.15
CA ALA A 106 -0.22 -7.15 7.60
C ALA A 106 -0.13 -8.54 8.21
N CYS A 107 0.99 -8.86 8.87
CA CYS A 107 1.06 -10.07 9.67
C CYS A 107 0.04 -10.04 10.81
N LYS A 108 -0.31 -11.20 11.38
CA LYS A 108 -1.32 -11.30 12.45
C LYS A 108 -1.09 -10.36 13.63
N HIS A 109 0.18 -10.10 13.99
CA HIS A 109 0.53 -9.18 15.06
C HIS A 109 0.26 -7.71 14.71
N CYS A 110 0.73 -7.27 13.54
CA CYS A 110 0.53 -5.90 13.07
C CYS A 110 -0.94 -5.63 12.69
N ALA A 111 -1.67 -6.62 12.20
CA ALA A 111 -3.10 -6.48 11.92
C ALA A 111 -3.87 -6.09 13.19
N LYS A 112 -3.59 -6.72 14.34
CA LYS A 112 -4.26 -6.41 15.63
C LYS A 112 -3.98 -4.98 16.13
N SER A 113 -2.77 -4.48 15.91
CA SER A 113 -2.35 -3.16 16.42
C SER A 113 -2.70 -2.04 15.45
N CYS A 114 -2.50 -2.24 14.14
CA CYS A 114 -2.60 -1.20 13.13
C CYS A 114 -3.95 -1.14 12.40
N ILE A 115 -4.71 -2.25 12.35
CA ILE A 115 -6.04 -2.30 11.71
C ILE A 115 -7.10 -2.32 12.81
N LYS A 116 -8.01 -1.34 12.78
CA LYS A 116 -9.10 -1.19 13.74
C LYS A 116 -10.43 -1.48 13.06
N THR A 117 -11.41 -1.82 13.88
CA THR A 117 -12.75 -2.18 13.41
C THR A 117 -13.81 -1.28 14.02
N SER A 118 -14.86 -1.01 13.26
CA SER A 118 -15.86 -0.02 13.65
C SER A 118 -16.62 -0.33 14.94
N LEU A 119 -16.62 -1.60 15.34
CA LEU A 119 -17.25 -2.08 16.56
C LEU A 119 -16.51 -1.64 17.84
N GLN A 120 -15.22 -1.31 17.74
CA GLN A 120 -14.41 -0.95 18.91
C GLN A 120 -14.52 0.54 19.27
N ASP A 121 -14.72 1.41 18.28
CA ASP A 121 -14.59 2.86 18.46
C ASP A 121 -15.93 3.62 18.55
N GLY A 122 -17.06 2.94 18.32
CA GLY A 122 -18.40 3.53 18.46
C GLY A 122 -18.62 4.72 17.51
N PHE A 123 -19.00 4.44 16.26
CA PHE A 123 -19.10 5.44 15.20
C PHE A 123 -20.18 6.47 15.53
N ARG A 124 -19.74 7.71 15.77
CA ARG A 124 -20.64 8.86 15.84
C ARG A 124 -20.71 9.49 14.45
N PRO A 125 -21.92 9.85 13.95
CA PRO A 125 -22.02 10.68 12.78
C PRO A 125 -21.21 11.97 12.97
N LEU A 126 -20.72 12.52 11.87
CA LEU A 126 -20.16 13.87 11.83
C LEU A 126 -21.21 14.88 12.30
N SER A 127 -20.80 16.13 12.49
CA SER A 127 -21.69 17.21 12.94
C SER A 127 -22.88 17.44 12.00
N ASP A 128 -22.84 16.93 10.76
CA ASP A 128 -23.95 16.93 9.79
C ASP A 128 -25.03 15.88 10.09
N GLY A 129 -24.83 15.02 11.10
CA GLY A 129 -25.77 14.00 11.55
C GLY A 129 -25.99 12.83 10.57
N THR A 130 -25.30 12.82 9.42
CA THR A 130 -25.61 11.91 8.30
C THR A 130 -24.39 11.21 7.72
N THR A 131 -23.23 11.84 7.76
CA THR A 131 -21.98 11.26 7.26
C THR A 131 -21.20 10.64 8.41
N SER A 132 -20.69 9.44 8.20
CA SER A 132 -19.89 8.72 9.19
C SER A 132 -18.45 8.55 8.68
N PHE A 133 -17.48 8.61 9.60
CA PHE A 133 -16.04 8.77 9.29
C PHE A 133 -15.48 7.66 8.39
N GLU A 134 -16.06 6.46 8.40
CA GLU A 134 -15.64 5.35 7.54
C GLU A 134 -15.75 5.68 6.05
N ARG A 135 -16.64 6.61 5.67
CA ARG A 135 -16.78 7.04 4.27
C ARG A 135 -15.65 7.98 3.83
N LEU A 136 -14.92 8.57 4.77
CA LEU A 136 -13.84 9.52 4.50
C LEU A 136 -12.46 8.87 4.40
N ILE A 137 -12.36 7.59 4.75
CA ILE A 137 -11.11 6.84 4.82
C ILE A 137 -11.19 5.54 4.02
N PRO A 138 -10.04 4.96 3.66
CA PRO A 138 -10.02 3.59 3.19
C PRO A 138 -10.53 2.65 4.29
N SER A 139 -11.75 2.14 4.14
CA SER A 139 -12.36 1.17 5.05
C SER A 139 -12.95 -0.05 4.32
N LYS A 140 -12.42 -1.24 4.55
CA LYS A 140 -12.94 -2.48 3.94
C LYS A 140 -13.98 -3.11 4.87
N LEU A 141 -15.10 -3.57 4.32
CA LEU A 141 -16.06 -4.33 5.12
C LEU A 141 -15.41 -5.68 5.47
N ALA A 142 -15.17 -5.92 6.76
CA ALA A 142 -14.76 -7.22 7.26
C ALA A 142 -16.02 -8.04 7.57
N TYR A 143 -16.09 -9.22 6.97
CA TYR A 143 -16.96 -10.28 7.45
C TYR A 143 -16.21 -10.96 8.60
N LEU A 144 -16.71 -10.80 9.82
CA LEU A 144 -16.18 -11.53 10.98
C LEU A 144 -16.66 -12.97 10.85
N ASP A 145 -15.84 -13.81 10.20
CA ASP A 145 -16.07 -15.25 10.14
C ASP A 145 -15.73 -15.84 11.52
N SER A 146 -16.72 -15.81 12.41
CA SER A 146 -16.69 -16.66 13.58
C SER A 146 -18.03 -17.34 13.73
N MET A 147 -18.00 -18.66 13.56
CA MET A 147 -19.01 -19.63 14.00
C MET A 147 -19.36 -19.53 15.51
N SER A 148 -18.88 -18.51 16.24
CA SER A 148 -19.07 -18.33 17.68
C SER A 148 -20.15 -17.29 18.03
N PHE A 149 -20.81 -16.66 17.05
CA PHE A 149 -21.86 -15.66 17.28
C PHE A 149 -23.20 -15.99 16.60
N PHE A 150 -23.61 -17.26 16.62
CA PHE A 150 -24.93 -17.70 16.13
C PHE A 150 -26.15 -17.14 16.93
N ALA A 151 -25.97 -16.12 17.80
CA ALA A 151 -27.06 -15.52 18.56
C ALA A 151 -27.47 -14.10 18.10
N PHE A 152 -26.66 -13.37 17.32
CA PHE A 152 -26.95 -11.95 17.03
C PHE A 152 -26.55 -11.48 15.61
N GLY A 153 -26.82 -12.27 14.57
CA GLY A 153 -26.74 -11.78 13.18
C GLY A 153 -25.33 -11.43 12.67
N CYS A 154 -25.24 -11.18 11.37
CA CYS A 154 -23.99 -10.80 10.70
C CYS A 154 -23.60 -9.36 11.07
N PHE A 155 -22.63 -9.20 11.98
CA PHE A 155 -22.07 -7.88 12.29
C PHE A 155 -21.16 -7.42 11.15
N ARG A 156 -21.71 -6.58 10.27
CA ARG A 156 -20.96 -5.83 9.27
C ARG A 156 -20.07 -4.82 9.99
N SER A 157 -18.76 -5.05 10.02
CA SER A 157 -17.80 -4.13 10.63
C SER A 157 -16.82 -3.60 9.59
N TRP A 158 -16.66 -2.28 9.52
CA TRP A 158 -15.66 -1.66 8.69
C TRP A 158 -14.29 -1.76 9.35
N SER A 159 -13.29 -2.19 8.60
CA SER A 159 -11.88 -2.22 9.01
C SER A 159 -11.10 -1.13 8.32
N TYR A 160 -10.27 -0.39 9.07
CA TYR A 160 -9.49 0.75 8.60
C TYR A 160 -8.11 0.77 9.27
N LEU A 161 -7.17 1.52 8.68
CA LEU A 161 -5.91 1.80 9.33
C LEU A 161 -6.10 2.84 10.43
N ALA A 162 -5.59 2.56 11.63
CA ALA A 162 -5.62 3.51 12.74
C ALA A 162 -4.97 4.84 12.35
N ALA A 163 -3.85 4.78 11.62
CA ALA A 163 -3.13 5.96 11.17
C ALA A 163 -3.97 6.84 10.22
N ASP A 164 -4.68 6.23 9.26
CA ASP A 164 -5.53 6.98 8.32
C ASP A 164 -6.71 7.64 9.03
N TYR A 165 -7.32 6.93 9.99
CA TYR A 165 -8.41 7.46 10.79
C TYR A 165 -7.95 8.68 11.60
N GLU A 166 -6.85 8.57 12.35
CA GLU A 166 -6.35 9.67 13.18
C GLU A 166 -5.91 10.87 12.34
N ALA A 167 -5.25 10.65 11.20
CA ALA A 167 -4.84 11.73 10.31
C ALA A 167 -6.04 12.51 9.77
N VAL A 168 -7.05 11.81 9.23
CA VAL A 168 -8.24 12.44 8.64
C VAL A 168 -9.11 13.10 9.70
N LYS A 169 -9.22 12.49 10.89
CA LYS A 169 -9.92 13.08 12.03
C LYS A 169 -9.23 14.37 12.48
N ALA A 170 -7.90 14.37 12.62
CA ALA A 170 -7.15 15.56 13.01
C ALA A 170 -7.32 16.69 11.99
N GLU A 171 -7.24 16.37 10.69
CA GLU A 171 -7.45 17.34 9.63
C GLU A 171 -8.88 17.91 9.67
N TYR A 172 -9.90 17.04 9.73
CA TYR A 172 -11.31 17.46 9.82
C TYR A 172 -11.57 18.40 11.00
N LEU A 173 -11.02 18.08 12.18
CA LEU A 173 -11.18 18.89 13.38
C LEU A 173 -10.43 20.23 13.30
N SER A 174 -9.37 20.31 12.49
CA SER A 174 -8.60 21.55 12.30
C SER A 174 -9.33 22.58 11.43
N ILE A 175 -10.23 22.13 10.55
CA ILE A 175 -11.00 23.00 9.66
C ILE A 175 -12.03 23.78 10.48
N ARG A 176 -12.04 25.11 10.36
CA ARG A 176 -12.95 25.99 11.12
C ARG A 176 -14.25 26.33 10.38
N SER A 177 -14.16 26.51 9.07
CA SER A 177 -15.28 26.90 8.21
C SER A 177 -16.15 25.68 7.89
N ASP A 178 -17.47 25.81 8.04
CA ASP A 178 -18.41 24.75 7.68
C ASP A 178 -18.53 24.55 6.17
N ALA A 179 -18.20 25.56 5.36
CA ALA A 179 -18.09 25.40 3.91
C ALA A 179 -16.89 24.51 3.56
N ASP A 180 -15.73 24.81 4.13
CA ASP A 180 -14.48 24.08 3.90
C ASP A 180 -14.58 22.64 4.44
N ARG A 181 -15.27 22.43 5.58
CA ARG A 181 -15.53 21.09 6.12
C ARG A 181 -16.36 20.25 5.16
N ARG A 182 -17.41 20.82 4.55
CA ARG A 182 -18.25 20.12 3.57
C ARG A 182 -17.46 19.77 2.32
N GLN A 183 -16.68 20.72 1.79
CA GLN A 183 -15.81 20.46 0.65
C GLN A 183 -14.80 19.35 0.96
N PHE A 184 -14.14 19.39 2.12
CA PHE A 184 -13.24 18.34 2.56
C PHE A 184 -13.95 16.98 2.62
N VAL A 185 -15.15 16.92 3.19
CA VAL A 185 -15.94 15.68 3.25
C VAL A 185 -16.22 15.13 1.85
N GLU A 186 -16.67 15.98 0.93
CA GLU A 186 -16.96 15.60 -0.47
C GLU A 186 -15.71 15.06 -1.18
N GLU A 187 -14.58 15.76 -1.07
CA GLU A 187 -13.31 15.35 -1.65
C GLU A 187 -12.82 14.02 -1.09
N ARG A 188 -12.94 13.82 0.24
CA ARG A 188 -12.57 12.56 0.90
C ARG A 188 -13.47 11.40 0.50
N ILE A 189 -14.78 11.61 0.34
CA ILE A 189 -15.70 10.60 -0.17
C ILE A 189 -15.32 10.21 -1.60
N ALA A 190 -15.05 11.19 -2.47
CA ALA A 190 -14.62 10.95 -3.84
C ALA A 190 -13.30 10.15 -3.89
N LEU A 191 -12.33 10.50 -3.04
CA LEU A 191 -11.05 9.81 -2.93
C LEU A 191 -11.23 8.36 -2.44
N ALA A 192 -12.04 8.14 -1.41
CA ALA A 192 -12.33 6.80 -0.89
C ALA A 192 -13.01 5.92 -1.95
N ASN A 193 -13.98 6.45 -2.67
CA ASN A 193 -14.66 5.75 -3.76
C ASN A 193 -13.72 5.39 -4.91
N SER A 194 -12.84 6.33 -5.32
CA SER A 194 -11.81 6.07 -6.33
C SER A 194 -10.84 4.97 -5.87
N GLY A 195 -10.39 5.04 -4.61
CA GLY A 195 -9.56 4.01 -4.00
C GLY A 195 -10.21 2.63 -4.00
N ARG A 196 -11.53 2.55 -3.77
CA ARG A 196 -12.29 1.31 -3.75
C ARG A 196 -12.42 0.71 -5.15
N ALA A 197 -12.71 1.54 -6.14
CA ALA A 197 -12.76 1.11 -7.53
C ALA A 197 -11.38 0.57 -8.00
N HIS A 198 -10.31 1.24 -7.59
CA HIS A 198 -8.95 0.80 -7.85
C HIS A 198 -8.61 -0.53 -7.15
N SER A 199 -8.93 -0.68 -5.86
CA SER A 199 -8.65 -1.91 -5.12
C SER A 199 -9.34 -3.13 -5.70
N HIS A 200 -10.58 -2.96 -6.20
CA HIS A 200 -11.32 -4.02 -6.87
C HIS A 200 -10.60 -4.51 -8.14
N ARG A 201 -10.02 -3.60 -8.94
CA ARG A 201 -9.19 -4.00 -10.10
C ARG A 201 -7.96 -4.80 -9.67
N CYS A 202 -7.35 -4.42 -8.56
CA CYS A 202 -6.18 -5.11 -8.03
C CYS A 202 -6.52 -6.50 -7.51
N GLU A 203 -7.64 -6.64 -6.80
CA GLU A 203 -8.14 -7.93 -6.33
C GLU A 203 -8.39 -8.90 -7.50
N ILE A 204 -9.07 -8.42 -8.55
CA ILE A 204 -9.30 -9.22 -9.77
C ILE A 204 -7.98 -9.61 -10.44
N TRP A 205 -7.03 -8.68 -10.54
CA TRP A 205 -5.73 -8.96 -11.15
C TRP A 205 -4.94 -9.99 -10.34
N SER A 206 -4.90 -9.84 -9.02
CA SER A 206 -4.17 -10.73 -8.09
C SER A 206 -4.72 -12.16 -8.15
N GLN A 207 -6.04 -12.31 -8.11
CA GLN A 207 -6.71 -13.63 -8.21
C GLN A 207 -6.40 -14.38 -9.52
N LYS A 208 -6.13 -13.66 -10.62
CA LYS A 208 -5.86 -14.25 -11.92
C LYS A 208 -4.39 -14.63 -12.13
N HIS A 209 -3.47 -14.04 -11.38
CA HIS A 209 -2.04 -14.06 -11.73
C HIS A 209 -1.08 -14.32 -10.56
N GLN A 210 -1.57 -14.47 -9.33
CA GLN A 210 -0.75 -14.72 -8.14
C GLN A 210 -1.02 -16.09 -7.48
N SER A 211 -1.38 -17.12 -8.28
CA SER A 211 -1.52 -18.51 -7.84
C SER A 211 -0.21 -19.28 -7.88
#